data_AF-A0A3M0WD66-F1
#
_entry.id   AF-A0A3M0WD66-F1
#
_cell.length_a   1.000
_cell.length_b   1.000
_cell.length_c   1.000
_cell.angle_alpha   90.00
_cell.angle_beta   90.00
_cell.angle_gamma   90.00
#
_symmetry.space_group_name_H-M   'P 1'
#
loop_
_entity.id
_entity.type
_entity.pdbx_description
1 polymer ?
#
loop_
_entity_poly.entity_id
_entity_poly.type
_entity_poly.pdbx_seq_one_letter_code
_entity_poly.pdbx_strand_id
1 'polypeptide(L)'
;PTKEDIRAYILEKSPEIEPSLLDKSVEKSFGLLKDFSSKASVRVFEIIFLDGSRKQSSVVEHNIATTSTEKFDIALKLPDSFVEGTRPKIKNTDYEKETETFFTFGKDTQKITYIVDKKLEASSISQIKIGPLAVVEKGTSITGFFLSSIPSTNSIGATFLLIIASSLAVYLLYVKKFKKSDFVKDFVKKAKEVKRLQEAGKTEEARELYASLQRYYLSLSPEEKSKVFKTIVPLIKR
;
A
#
# COMPACT_ATOMS: atom_id res chain seq x y z
N PRO A 1 -23.31 -6.90 -15.51
CA PRO A 1 -22.40 -8.08 -15.38
C PRO A 1 -23.11 -9.24 -14.69
N THR A 2 -22.93 -10.47 -15.18
CA THR A 2 -23.39 -11.70 -14.49
C THR A 2 -22.35 -12.19 -13.48
N LYS A 3 -22.65 -13.26 -12.73
CA LYS A 3 -21.67 -13.88 -11.83
C LYS A 3 -20.51 -14.50 -12.60
N GLU A 4 -20.77 -15.07 -13.77
CA GLU A 4 -19.76 -15.63 -14.67
C GLU A 4 -18.84 -14.53 -15.20
N ASP A 5 -19.38 -13.36 -15.55
CA ASP A 5 -18.58 -12.20 -15.94
C ASP A 5 -17.61 -11.78 -14.84
N ILE A 6 -18.13 -11.65 -13.61
CA ILE A 6 -17.33 -11.30 -12.43
C ILE A 6 -16.26 -12.35 -12.18
N ARG A 7 -16.59 -13.65 -12.28
CA ARG A 7 -15.63 -14.74 -12.11
C ARG A 7 -14.49 -14.63 -13.12
N ALA A 8 -14.81 -14.37 -14.39
CA ALA A 8 -13.81 -14.16 -15.44
C ALA A 8 -12.92 -12.95 -15.12
N TYR A 9 -13.48 -11.84 -14.64
CA TYR A 9 -12.70 -10.65 -14.27
C TYR A 9 -11.75 -10.91 -13.12
N ILE A 10 -12.18 -11.66 -12.10
CA ILE A 10 -11.31 -12.03 -10.98
C ILE A 10 -10.17 -12.92 -11.46
N LEU A 11 -10.44 -13.89 -12.33
CA LEU A 11 -9.41 -14.76 -12.90
C LEU A 11 -8.44 -14.01 -13.83
N GLU A 12 -8.92 -13.04 -14.60
CA GLU A 12 -8.06 -12.17 -15.42
C GLU A 12 -7.15 -11.30 -14.53
N LYS A 13 -7.69 -10.71 -13.45
CA LYS A 13 -6.93 -9.88 -12.51
C LYS A 13 -6.00 -10.68 -11.59
N SER A 14 -6.38 -11.90 -11.22
CA SER A 14 -5.68 -12.72 -10.23
C SER A 14 -5.73 -14.21 -10.60
N PRO A 15 -4.91 -14.65 -11.57
CA PRO A 15 -4.96 -16.02 -12.09
C PRO A 15 -4.69 -17.11 -11.04
N GLU A 16 -3.92 -16.78 -10.01
CA GLU A 16 -3.46 -17.72 -8.97
C GLU A 16 -4.41 -17.80 -7.75
N ILE A 17 -5.59 -17.19 -7.82
CA ILE A 17 -6.53 -17.17 -6.70
C ILE A 17 -7.02 -18.58 -6.33
N GLU A 18 -7.03 -18.89 -5.02
CA GLU A 18 -7.56 -20.16 -4.53
C GLU A 18 -9.07 -20.29 -4.87
N PRO A 19 -9.56 -21.47 -5.30
CA PRO A 19 -10.96 -21.65 -5.68
C PRO A 19 -11.96 -21.23 -4.58
N SER A 20 -11.61 -21.48 -3.32
CA SER A 20 -12.44 -21.11 -2.16
C SER A 20 -12.53 -19.59 -1.93
N LEU A 21 -11.51 -18.84 -2.35
CA LEU A 21 -11.49 -17.37 -2.30
C LEU A 21 -12.13 -16.76 -3.54
N LEU A 22 -12.03 -17.45 -4.69
CA LEU A 22 -12.69 -17.05 -5.93
C LEU A 22 -14.20 -16.97 -5.74
N ASP A 23 -14.84 -18.02 -5.25
CA ASP A 23 -16.30 -18.05 -5.09
C ASP A 23 -16.77 -16.97 -4.08
N LYS A 24 -16.02 -16.76 -2.99
CA LYS A 24 -16.30 -15.67 -2.03
C LYS A 24 -16.16 -14.28 -2.66
N SER A 25 -15.14 -14.09 -3.49
CA SER A 25 -14.91 -12.83 -4.21
C SER A 25 -16.00 -12.56 -5.24
N VAL A 26 -16.48 -13.60 -5.93
CA VAL A 26 -17.62 -13.51 -6.85
C VAL A 26 -18.88 -13.09 -6.12
N GLU A 27 -19.24 -13.76 -5.02
CA GLU A 27 -20.43 -13.42 -4.24
C GLU A 27 -20.36 -12.00 -3.67
N LYS A 28 -19.20 -11.61 -3.14
CA LYS A 28 -19.00 -10.25 -2.63
C LYS A 28 -19.16 -9.20 -3.72
N SER A 29 -18.49 -9.38 -4.86
CA SER A 29 -18.58 -8.46 -6.00
C SER A 29 -19.99 -8.39 -6.58
N PHE A 30 -20.69 -9.53 -6.65
CA PHE A 30 -22.07 -9.60 -7.11
C PHE A 30 -23.03 -8.91 -6.14
N GLY A 31 -22.81 -9.03 -4.83
CA GLY A 31 -23.57 -8.33 -3.80
C GLY A 31 -23.49 -6.80 -3.95
N LEU A 32 -22.30 -6.28 -4.28
CA LEU A 32 -22.04 -4.86 -4.47
C LEU A 32 -22.76 -4.25 -5.69
N LEU A 33 -23.25 -5.06 -6.63
CA LEU A 33 -24.03 -4.55 -7.78
C LEU A 33 -25.31 -3.83 -7.37
N LYS A 34 -25.88 -4.15 -6.20
CA LYS A 34 -27.09 -3.49 -5.69
C LYS A 34 -26.84 -2.03 -5.32
N ASP A 35 -25.62 -1.73 -4.88
CA ASP A 35 -25.16 -0.41 -4.44
C ASP A 35 -24.33 0.30 -5.51
N PHE A 36 -24.38 -0.18 -6.75
CA PHE A 36 -23.59 0.31 -7.87
C PHE A 36 -24.50 0.68 -9.04
N SER A 37 -24.34 1.91 -9.54
CA SER A 37 -25.01 2.38 -10.75
C SER A 37 -24.00 2.98 -11.71
N SER A 38 -24.16 2.68 -12.98
CA SER A 38 -23.37 3.26 -14.07
C SER A 38 -24.28 3.72 -15.19
N LYS A 39 -24.10 4.95 -15.65
CA LYS A 39 -24.81 5.51 -16.81
C LYS A 39 -23.81 5.88 -17.89
N ALA A 40 -23.93 5.23 -19.04
CA ALA A 40 -23.11 5.47 -20.20
C ALA A 40 -23.73 6.57 -21.09
N SER A 41 -22.88 7.41 -21.67
CA SER A 41 -23.23 8.32 -22.75
C SER A 41 -22.17 8.23 -23.84
N VAL A 42 -22.61 8.37 -25.11
CA VAL A 42 -21.71 8.28 -26.26
C VAL A 42 -21.89 9.48 -27.16
N ARG A 43 -20.75 10.04 -27.58
CA ARG A 43 -20.67 11.12 -28.55
C ARG A 43 -19.80 10.66 -29.71
N VAL A 44 -20.39 10.65 -30.91
CA VAL A 44 -19.66 10.34 -32.14
C VAL A 44 -19.24 11.65 -32.79
N PHE A 45 -17.99 11.73 -33.22
CA PHE A 45 -17.44 12.87 -33.94
C PHE A 45 -16.71 12.41 -35.19
N GLU A 46 -16.82 13.21 -36.24
CA GLU A 46 -16.15 13.00 -37.52
C GLU A 46 -15.03 14.04 -37.65
N ILE A 47 -13.81 13.57 -37.81
CA ILE A 47 -12.63 14.36 -38.10
C ILE A 47 -12.45 14.37 -39.61
N ILE A 48 -12.52 15.55 -40.21
CA ILE A 48 -12.24 15.76 -41.63
C ILE A 48 -10.85 16.38 -41.72
N PHE A 49 -9.93 15.67 -42.36
CA PHE A 49 -8.55 16.13 -42.57
C PHE A 49 -8.46 17.04 -43.80
N LEU A 50 -7.37 17.81 -43.90
CA LEU A 50 -7.15 18.75 -45.00
C LEU A 50 -7.04 18.07 -46.37
N ASP A 51 -6.65 16.80 -46.40
CA ASP A 51 -6.61 15.96 -47.59
C ASP A 51 -7.98 15.39 -48.00
N GLY A 52 -9.05 15.75 -47.27
CA GLY A 52 -10.40 15.25 -47.48
C GLY A 52 -10.67 13.87 -46.89
N SER A 53 -9.67 13.21 -46.28
CA SER A 53 -9.89 11.96 -45.56
C SER A 53 -10.77 12.19 -44.32
N ARG A 54 -11.55 11.17 -43.97
CA ARG A 54 -12.51 11.24 -42.86
C ARG A 54 -12.22 10.13 -41.85
N LYS A 55 -12.24 10.48 -40.57
CA LYS A 55 -12.12 9.52 -39.47
C LYS A 55 -13.23 9.73 -38.48
N GLN A 56 -13.96 8.68 -38.17
CA GLN A 56 -14.99 8.71 -37.13
C GLN A 56 -14.43 8.14 -35.84
N SER A 57 -14.66 8.84 -34.74
CA SER A 57 -14.27 8.41 -33.41
C SER A 57 -15.47 8.60 -32.47
N SER A 58 -15.53 7.77 -31.44
CA SER A 58 -16.57 7.82 -30.41
C SER A 58 -15.94 8.05 -29.06
N VAL A 59 -16.40 9.08 -28.34
CA VAL A 59 -16.13 9.24 -26.91
C VAL A 59 -17.24 8.56 -26.13
N VAL A 60 -16.86 7.66 -25.24
CA VAL A 60 -17.78 7.05 -24.28
C VAL A 60 -17.46 7.57 -22.88
N GLU A 61 -18.48 8.03 -22.18
CA GLU A 61 -18.39 8.48 -20.80
C GLU A 61 -19.35 7.67 -19.93
N HIS A 62 -18.81 7.01 -18.90
CA HIS A 62 -19.58 6.35 -17.86
C HIS A 62 -19.56 7.20 -16.60
N ASN A 63 -20.72 7.61 -16.14
CA ASN A 63 -20.88 8.21 -14.81
C ASN A 63 -21.22 7.11 -13.82
N ILE A 64 -20.44 7.00 -12.77
CA ILE A 64 -20.50 5.92 -11.79
C ILE A 64 -20.93 6.51 -10.46
N ALA A 65 -21.92 5.88 -9.84
CA ALA A 65 -22.40 6.20 -8.51
C ALA A 65 -22.38 4.93 -7.67
N THR A 66 -21.84 5.03 -6.46
CA THR A 66 -21.88 3.95 -5.48
C THR A 66 -22.25 4.47 -4.09
N THR A 67 -23.03 3.70 -3.36
CA THR A 67 -23.40 3.97 -1.96
C THR A 67 -22.65 3.07 -0.98
N SER A 68 -21.86 2.12 -1.48
CA SER A 68 -21.16 1.15 -0.65
C SER A 68 -19.93 1.77 0.03
N THR A 69 -19.76 1.48 1.32
CA THR A 69 -18.58 1.87 2.10
C THR A 69 -17.44 0.86 1.99
N GLU A 70 -17.67 -0.32 1.43
CA GLU A 70 -16.68 -1.39 1.31
C GLU A 70 -15.57 -1.06 0.30
N LYS A 71 -14.37 -1.64 0.46
CA LYS A 71 -13.27 -1.52 -0.49
C LYS A 71 -13.49 -2.45 -1.69
N PHE A 72 -13.48 -1.90 -2.90
CA PHE A 72 -13.57 -2.63 -4.17
C PHE A 72 -12.95 -1.79 -5.30
N ASP A 73 -12.63 -2.42 -6.43
CA ASP A 73 -12.22 -1.75 -7.66
C ASP A 73 -13.37 -1.75 -8.68
N ILE A 74 -13.36 -0.84 -9.63
CA ILE A 74 -14.34 -0.83 -10.73
C ILE A 74 -13.70 -1.48 -11.95
N ALA A 75 -14.33 -2.56 -12.43
CA ALA A 75 -13.95 -3.29 -13.61
C ALA A 75 -14.69 -2.76 -14.84
N LEU A 76 -13.97 -2.50 -15.94
CA LEU A 76 -14.49 -2.20 -17.27
C LEU A 76 -13.96 -3.22 -18.26
N LYS A 77 -14.86 -4.01 -18.87
CA LYS A 77 -14.55 -4.92 -19.97
C LYS A 77 -15.22 -4.43 -21.25
N LEU A 78 -14.42 -4.15 -22.26
CA LEU A 78 -14.86 -3.83 -23.61
C LEU A 78 -15.02 -5.13 -24.42
N PRO A 79 -15.97 -5.20 -25.36
CA PRO A 79 -16.06 -6.32 -26.30
C PRO A 79 -14.80 -6.41 -27.15
N ASP A 80 -14.35 -7.62 -27.51
CA ASP A 80 -13.13 -7.81 -28.31
C ASP A 80 -13.22 -7.13 -29.69
N SER A 81 -14.43 -7.02 -30.25
CA SER A 81 -14.67 -6.27 -31.48
C SER A 81 -14.30 -4.78 -31.39
N PHE A 82 -14.06 -4.23 -30.19
CA PHE A 82 -13.66 -2.83 -29.97
C PHE A 82 -12.16 -2.61 -30.12
N VAL A 83 -11.35 -3.65 -29.98
CA VAL A 83 -9.88 -3.59 -30.14
C VAL A 83 -9.40 -4.09 -31.50
N GLU A 84 -10.26 -4.73 -32.28
CA GLU A 84 -9.98 -5.07 -33.68
C GLU A 84 -9.74 -3.79 -34.50
N GLY A 85 -8.46 -3.49 -34.77
CA GLY A 85 -8.01 -2.39 -35.62
C GLY A 85 -7.51 -1.14 -34.89
N THR A 86 -8.01 -0.80 -33.69
CA THR A 86 -7.45 0.32 -32.89
C THR A 86 -7.66 0.13 -31.39
N ARG A 87 -6.62 0.37 -30.58
CA ARG A 87 -6.73 0.30 -29.12
C ARG A 87 -7.55 1.47 -28.56
N PRO A 88 -8.45 1.22 -27.59
CA PRO A 88 -9.20 2.28 -26.91
C PRO A 88 -8.24 3.16 -26.11
N LYS A 89 -8.47 4.48 -26.14
CA LYS A 89 -7.68 5.45 -25.39
C LYS A 89 -8.45 5.87 -24.14
N ILE A 90 -8.06 5.31 -22.99
CA ILE A 90 -8.57 5.73 -21.68
C ILE A 90 -8.04 7.14 -21.36
N LYS A 91 -8.90 8.04 -20.87
CA LYS A 91 -8.54 9.42 -20.51
C LYS A 91 -8.40 9.65 -19.00
N ASN A 92 -8.80 8.69 -18.19
CA ASN A 92 -8.58 8.69 -16.74
C ASN A 92 -7.08 8.62 -16.43
N THR A 93 -6.66 9.31 -15.37
CA THR A 93 -5.29 9.24 -14.83
C THR A 93 -5.04 7.97 -14.05
N ASP A 94 -6.02 7.54 -13.25
CA ASP A 94 -5.84 6.45 -12.29
C ASP A 94 -6.59 5.19 -12.76
N TYR A 95 -5.94 4.41 -13.63
CA TYR A 95 -6.44 3.12 -14.08
C TYR A 95 -5.29 2.13 -14.25
N GLU A 96 -5.60 0.85 -14.07
CA GLU A 96 -4.71 -0.27 -14.36
C GLU A 96 -5.24 -1.04 -15.57
N LYS A 97 -4.33 -1.40 -16.47
CA LYS A 97 -4.64 -2.13 -17.69
C LYS A 97 -4.24 -3.58 -17.51
N GLU A 98 -5.23 -4.42 -17.28
CA GLU A 98 -5.03 -5.87 -17.12
C GLU A 98 -4.85 -6.54 -18.49
N THR A 99 -5.71 -6.20 -19.46
CA THR A 99 -5.63 -6.67 -20.85
C THR A 99 -5.98 -5.54 -21.84
N GLU A 100 -5.94 -5.80 -23.16
CA GLU A 100 -6.34 -4.80 -24.17
C GLU A 100 -7.82 -4.39 -24.07
N THR A 101 -8.66 -5.27 -23.52
CA THR A 101 -10.10 -5.03 -23.34
C THR A 101 -10.52 -4.86 -21.89
N PHE A 102 -9.65 -5.14 -20.93
CA PHE A 102 -9.97 -5.13 -19.51
C PHE A 102 -9.17 -4.09 -18.74
N PHE A 103 -9.90 -3.21 -18.04
CA PHE A 103 -9.35 -2.11 -17.28
C PHE A 103 -9.95 -2.10 -15.89
N THR A 104 -9.14 -1.79 -14.89
CA THR A 104 -9.55 -1.66 -13.49
C THR A 104 -9.29 -0.24 -13.01
N PHE A 105 -10.19 0.27 -12.17
CA PHE A 105 -10.16 1.64 -11.65
C PHE A 105 -10.36 1.60 -10.14
N GLY A 106 -9.79 2.57 -9.44
CA GLY A 106 -10.02 2.71 -8.00
C GLY A 106 -11.49 2.98 -7.69
N LYS A 107 -11.94 2.59 -6.48
CA LYS A 107 -13.31 2.80 -5.97
C LYS A 107 -13.86 4.20 -6.19
N ASP A 108 -13.02 5.21 -5.96
CA ASP A 108 -13.41 6.62 -5.93
C ASP A 108 -13.64 7.21 -7.34
N THR A 109 -13.53 6.37 -8.39
CA THR A 109 -13.72 6.79 -9.78
C THR A 109 -15.19 7.09 -10.04
N GLN A 110 -15.54 8.37 -10.08
CA GLN A 110 -16.90 8.84 -10.39
C GLN A 110 -17.21 8.87 -11.89
N LYS A 111 -16.17 8.93 -12.73
CA LYS A 111 -16.32 9.03 -14.19
C LYS A 111 -15.24 8.24 -14.90
N ILE A 112 -15.60 7.42 -15.88
CA ILE A 112 -14.66 6.76 -16.79
C ILE A 112 -14.90 7.27 -18.21
N THR A 113 -13.87 7.81 -18.85
CA THR A 113 -13.92 8.33 -20.21
C THR A 113 -12.91 7.62 -21.09
N TYR A 114 -13.35 7.12 -22.25
CA TYR A 114 -12.45 6.54 -23.26
C TYR A 114 -12.88 6.87 -24.68
N ILE A 115 -11.91 6.83 -25.59
CA ILE A 115 -12.10 7.11 -27.01
C ILE A 115 -11.83 5.85 -27.81
N VAL A 116 -12.74 5.51 -28.71
CA VAL A 116 -12.58 4.43 -29.68
C VAL A 116 -12.58 5.05 -31.08
N ASP A 117 -11.61 4.71 -31.90
CA ASP A 117 -11.44 5.23 -33.27
C ASP A 117 -12.36 4.51 -34.28
N LYS A 118 -13.63 4.36 -33.90
CA LYS A 118 -14.73 3.88 -34.75
C LYS A 118 -16.04 4.49 -34.29
N LYS A 119 -17.04 4.50 -35.18
CA LYS A 119 -18.42 4.84 -34.82
C LYS A 119 -19.02 3.72 -33.97
N LEU A 120 -19.43 4.05 -32.76
CA LEU A 120 -20.15 3.13 -31.88
C LEU A 120 -21.65 3.39 -31.98
N GLU A 121 -22.41 2.32 -32.18
CA GLU A 121 -23.87 2.38 -32.09
C GLU A 121 -24.32 2.28 -30.63
N ALA A 122 -25.50 2.83 -30.32
CA ALA A 122 -26.08 2.77 -28.98
C ALA A 122 -26.25 1.31 -28.49
N SER A 123 -26.56 0.39 -29.40
CA SER A 123 -26.64 -1.05 -29.18
C SER A 123 -25.31 -1.68 -28.73
N SER A 124 -24.18 -1.12 -29.15
CA SER A 124 -22.85 -1.63 -28.78
C SER A 124 -22.46 -1.22 -27.36
N ILE A 125 -23.08 -0.17 -26.81
CA ILE A 125 -22.81 0.31 -25.45
C ILE A 125 -23.31 -0.69 -24.41
N SER A 126 -24.46 -1.33 -24.66
CA SER A 126 -25.03 -2.31 -23.72
C SER A 126 -24.18 -3.58 -23.59
N GLN A 127 -23.31 -3.84 -24.57
CA GLN A 127 -22.36 -4.96 -24.53
C GLN A 127 -21.13 -4.64 -23.65
N ILE A 128 -20.92 -3.37 -23.31
CA ILE A 128 -19.81 -2.94 -22.46
C ILE A 128 -20.18 -3.25 -21.02
N LYS A 129 -19.35 -4.08 -20.38
CA LYS A 129 -19.63 -4.55 -19.03
C LYS A 129 -18.81 -3.73 -18.05
N ILE A 130 -19.50 -3.07 -17.13
CA ILE A 130 -18.91 -2.32 -16.02
C ILE A 130 -19.51 -2.78 -14.71
N GLY A 131 -18.69 -2.91 -13.67
CA GLY A 131 -19.17 -3.29 -12.33
C GLY A 131 -18.09 -3.28 -11.26
N PRO A 132 -18.50 -3.44 -9.99
CA PRO A 132 -17.58 -3.56 -8.86
C PRO A 132 -16.88 -4.93 -8.86
N LEU A 133 -15.62 -4.92 -8.43
CA LEU A 133 -14.73 -6.07 -8.32
C LEU A 133 -14.05 -6.03 -6.96
N ALA A 134 -14.46 -6.90 -6.06
CA ALA A 134 -13.90 -7.04 -4.71
C ALA A 134 -13.19 -8.39 -4.57
N VAL A 135 -11.86 -8.37 -4.64
CA VAL A 135 -11.03 -9.58 -4.44
C VAL A 135 -10.84 -9.79 -2.93
N VAL A 136 -11.26 -10.95 -2.44
CA VAL A 136 -11.07 -11.37 -1.05
C VAL A 136 -9.70 -12.01 -0.93
N GLU A 137 -8.75 -11.28 -0.37
CA GLU A 137 -7.42 -11.80 -0.10
C GLU A 137 -7.45 -12.82 1.04
N LYS A 138 -6.52 -13.78 0.98
CA LYS A 138 -6.27 -14.72 2.08
C LYS A 138 -5.72 -13.89 3.24
N GLY A 139 -6.60 -13.52 4.16
CA GLY A 139 -6.20 -12.78 5.35
C GLY A 139 -5.13 -13.55 6.10
N THR A 140 -3.88 -13.10 6.03
CA THR A 140 -2.94 -13.38 7.11
C THR A 140 -3.53 -12.71 8.33
N SER A 141 -3.98 -13.50 9.30
CA SER A 141 -4.57 -13.10 10.58
C SER A 141 -3.64 -12.26 11.49
N ILE A 142 -2.62 -11.63 10.92
CA ILE A 142 -1.64 -10.77 11.58
C ILE A 142 -1.78 -9.36 10.99
N THR A 143 -2.99 -8.81 11.05
CA THR A 143 -3.20 -7.36 10.95
C THR A 143 -3.96 -6.93 12.19
N GLY A 144 -3.68 -5.72 12.70
CA GLY A 144 -4.10 -5.23 14.03
C GLY A 144 -5.61 -5.22 14.33
N PHE A 145 -6.46 -5.66 13.40
CA PHE A 145 -7.89 -5.89 13.59
C PHE A 145 -8.22 -7.07 14.52
N PHE A 146 -7.27 -7.97 14.79
CA PHE A 146 -7.50 -9.11 15.70
C PHE A 146 -7.88 -8.68 17.13
N LEU A 147 -7.52 -7.46 17.55
CA LEU A 147 -7.91 -6.91 18.85
C LEU A 147 -9.37 -6.42 18.89
N SER A 148 -9.94 -6.04 17.73
CA SER A 148 -11.32 -5.53 17.65
C SER A 148 -12.38 -6.62 17.50
N SER A 149 -11.98 -7.84 17.12
CA SER A 149 -12.89 -8.95 16.84
C SER A 149 -12.97 -10.00 17.96
N ILE A 150 -12.32 -9.78 19.11
CA ILE A 150 -12.48 -10.66 20.27
C ILE A 150 -13.84 -10.31 20.90
N PRO A 151 -14.79 -11.25 20.98
CA PRO A 151 -16.07 -11.02 21.65
C PRO A 151 -15.80 -10.57 23.09
N SER A 152 -16.40 -9.46 23.50
CA SER A 152 -16.31 -8.92 24.87
C SER A 152 -17.04 -9.78 25.91
N THR A 153 -17.29 -11.05 25.60
CA THR A 153 -18.00 -12.00 26.45
C THR A 153 -16.99 -13.04 26.95
N ASN A 154 -16.69 -12.91 28.25
CA ASN A 154 -15.83 -13.73 29.11
C ASN A 154 -14.34 -13.34 29.23
N SER A 155 -13.87 -13.52 30.47
CA SER A 155 -12.57 -13.25 31.09
C SER A 155 -11.32 -13.70 30.33
N ILE A 156 -11.47 -14.44 29.23
CA ILE A 156 -10.37 -14.94 28.42
C ILE A 156 -9.72 -13.81 27.60
N GLY A 157 -10.51 -12.88 27.04
CA GLY A 157 -9.98 -11.76 26.26
C GLY A 157 -9.14 -10.78 27.08
N ALA A 158 -9.56 -10.49 28.32
CA ALA A 158 -8.80 -9.66 29.25
C ALA A 158 -7.46 -10.31 29.64
N THR A 159 -7.44 -11.63 29.79
CA THR A 159 -6.22 -12.38 30.15
C THR A 159 -5.17 -12.30 29.03
N PHE A 160 -5.58 -12.43 27.76
CA PHE A 160 -4.66 -12.32 26.62
C PHE A 160 -4.09 -10.91 26.45
N LEU A 161 -4.92 -9.87 26.61
CA LEU A 161 -4.46 -8.48 26.59
C LEU A 161 -3.42 -8.21 27.69
N LEU A 162 -3.62 -8.78 28.88
CA LEU A 162 -2.71 -8.62 30.01
C LEU A 162 -1.36 -9.32 29.77
N ILE A 163 -1.36 -10.48 29.10
CA ILE A 163 -0.12 -11.18 28.69
C ILE A 163 0.64 -10.38 27.63
N ILE A 164 -0.05 -9.82 26.63
CA ILE A 164 0.59 -9.00 25.58
C ILE A 164 1.15 -7.72 26.20
N ALA A 165 0.39 -7.02 27.03
CA ALA A 165 0.85 -5.83 27.72
C ALA A 165 2.06 -6.12 28.64
N SER A 166 2.02 -7.25 29.37
CA SER A 166 3.12 -7.65 30.26
C SER A 166 4.38 -8.05 29.49
N SER A 167 4.24 -8.81 28.40
CA SER A 167 5.38 -9.18 27.54
C SER A 167 6.00 -7.96 26.87
N LEU A 168 5.20 -6.99 26.43
CA LEU A 168 5.69 -5.73 25.87
C LEU A 168 6.38 -4.87 26.94
N ALA A 169 5.84 -4.82 28.16
CA ALA A 169 6.46 -4.11 29.28
C ALA A 169 7.81 -4.74 29.67
N VAL A 170 7.88 -6.08 29.74
CA VAL A 170 9.13 -6.82 30.00
C VAL A 170 10.14 -6.58 28.88
N TYR A 171 9.71 -6.63 27.61
CA TYR A 171 10.56 -6.35 26.46
C TYR A 171 11.10 -4.90 26.49
N LEU A 172 10.26 -3.91 26.76
CA LEU A 172 10.67 -2.51 26.90
C LEU A 172 11.65 -2.32 28.05
N LEU A 173 11.42 -2.96 29.21
CA LEU A 173 12.36 -2.92 30.33
C LEU A 173 13.68 -3.62 29.99
N TYR A 174 13.65 -4.73 29.27
CA TYR A 174 14.83 -5.47 28.82
C TYR A 174 15.68 -4.65 27.83
N VAL A 175 15.04 -4.09 26.78
CA VAL A 175 15.70 -3.21 25.80
C VAL A 175 16.28 -1.97 26.47
N LYS A 176 15.55 -1.37 27.42
CA LYS A 176 16.02 -0.18 28.16
C LYS A 176 17.18 -0.52 29.10
N LYS A 177 17.28 -1.75 29.63
CA LYS A 177 18.43 -2.22 30.42
C LYS A 177 19.64 -2.53 29.55
N PHE A 178 19.45 -3.18 28.39
CA PHE A 178 20.54 -3.52 27.48
C PHE A 178 21.18 -2.28 26.83
N LYS A 179 20.37 -1.36 26.28
CA LYS A 179 20.89 -0.09 25.74
C LYS A 179 21.64 0.73 26.80
N LYS A 180 21.16 0.73 28.07
CA LYS A 180 21.82 1.42 29.20
C LYS A 180 23.17 0.81 29.60
N SER A 181 23.43 -0.46 29.30
CA SER A 181 24.72 -1.11 29.58
C SER A 181 25.73 -0.88 28.46
N ASP A 182 25.28 -0.94 27.20
CA ASP A 182 26.20 -0.94 26.07
C ASP A 182 26.77 0.44 25.75
N PHE A 183 25.99 1.52 25.95
CA PHE A 183 26.48 2.87 25.63
C PHE A 183 27.69 3.29 26.48
N VAL A 184 27.73 2.92 27.77
CA VAL A 184 28.87 3.24 28.64
C VAL A 184 30.10 2.46 28.22
N LYS A 185 29.94 1.16 27.90
CA LYS A 185 31.04 0.32 27.42
C LYS A 185 31.61 0.84 26.10
N ASP A 186 30.74 1.25 25.18
CA ASP A 186 31.13 1.74 23.86
C ASP A 186 31.83 3.11 23.96
N PHE A 187 31.34 3.99 24.84
CA PHE A 187 32.00 5.27 25.14
C PHE A 187 33.40 5.06 25.73
N VAL A 188 33.54 4.16 26.72
CA VAL A 188 34.84 3.84 27.34
C VAL A 188 35.81 3.21 26.33
N LYS A 189 35.33 2.32 25.45
CA LYS A 189 36.15 1.71 24.40
C LYS A 189 36.74 2.77 23.47
N LYS A 190 35.90 3.68 22.97
CA LYS A 190 36.34 4.79 22.09
C LYS A 190 37.27 5.74 22.83
N ALA A 191 37.03 6.03 24.11
CA ALA A 191 37.92 6.88 24.91
C ALA A 191 39.32 6.26 25.08
N LYS A 192 39.40 4.94 25.31
CA LYS A 192 40.69 4.22 25.34
C LYS A 192 41.39 4.23 23.98
N GLU A 193 40.62 4.15 22.89
CA GLU A 193 41.15 4.23 21.55
C GLU A 193 41.74 5.60 21.22
N VAL A 194 41.12 6.70 21.67
CA VAL A 194 41.73 8.04 21.59
C VAL A 194 43.07 8.09 22.31
N LYS A 195 43.16 7.58 23.56
CA LYS A 195 44.41 7.56 24.32
C LYS A 195 45.49 6.77 23.58
N ARG A 196 45.15 5.59 23.03
CA ARG A 196 46.06 4.77 22.23
C ARG A 196 46.54 5.49 20.97
N LEU A 197 45.67 6.20 20.26
CA LEU A 197 46.03 6.97 19.06
C LEU A 197 46.95 8.15 19.40
N GLN A 198 46.73 8.81 20.55
CA GLN A 198 47.62 9.85 21.06
C GLN A 198 49.00 9.30 21.42
N GLU A 199 49.07 8.18 22.13
CA GLU A 199 50.33 7.48 22.48
C GLU A 199 51.09 7.00 21.23
N ALA A 200 50.36 6.63 20.16
CA ALA A 200 50.94 6.21 18.88
C ALA A 200 51.34 7.38 17.95
N GLY A 201 51.22 8.65 18.38
CA GLY A 201 51.58 9.82 17.58
C GLY A 201 50.63 10.12 16.41
N LYS A 202 49.47 9.46 16.33
CA LYS A 202 48.43 9.66 15.31
C LYS A 202 47.48 10.78 15.70
N THR A 203 48.00 12.01 15.73
CA THR A 203 47.30 13.16 16.32
C THR A 203 46.01 13.57 15.59
N GLU A 204 45.98 13.45 14.26
CA GLU A 204 44.77 13.79 13.47
C GLU A 204 43.63 12.81 13.74
N GLU A 205 43.89 11.50 13.63
CA GLU A 205 42.90 10.44 13.93
C GLU A 205 42.38 10.54 15.37
N ALA A 206 43.27 10.83 16.33
CA ALA A 206 42.88 11.03 17.72
C ALA A 206 41.95 12.24 17.90
N ARG A 207 42.21 13.34 17.19
CA ARG A 207 41.42 14.57 17.27
C ARG A 207 40.03 14.38 16.68
N GLU A 208 39.92 13.69 15.55
CA GLU A 208 38.62 13.36 14.95
C GLU A 208 37.78 12.47 15.86
N LEU A 209 38.39 11.43 16.42
CA LEU A 209 37.70 10.51 17.32
C LEU A 209 37.30 11.20 18.63
N TYR A 210 38.13 12.11 19.16
CA TYR A 210 37.80 12.95 20.30
C TYR A 210 36.61 13.88 20.01
N ALA A 211 36.61 14.56 18.87
CA ALA A 211 35.50 15.42 18.46
C ALA A 211 34.19 14.63 18.27
N SER A 212 34.27 13.39 17.76
CA SER A 212 33.13 12.49 17.71
C SER A 212 32.63 12.09 19.11
N LEU A 213 33.54 11.79 20.04
CA LEU A 213 33.20 11.46 21.42
C LEU A 213 32.56 12.64 22.17
N GLN A 214 33.06 13.85 21.93
CA GLN A 214 32.50 15.07 22.53
C GLN A 214 31.06 15.31 22.05
N ARG A 215 30.82 15.20 20.73
CA ARG A 215 29.45 15.29 20.17
C ARG A 215 28.55 14.20 20.74
N TYR A 216 29.04 12.98 20.83
CA TYR A 216 28.30 11.86 21.41
C TYR A 216 27.96 12.13 22.89
N TYR A 217 28.91 12.62 23.69
CA TYR A 217 28.68 12.98 25.09
C TYR A 217 27.62 14.07 25.24
N LEU A 218 27.65 15.11 24.40
CA LEU A 218 26.67 16.19 24.43
C LEU A 218 25.24 15.70 24.13
N SER A 219 25.09 14.69 23.27
CA SER A 219 23.81 14.08 22.92
C SER A 219 23.18 13.20 24.02
N LEU A 220 23.95 12.85 25.06
CA LEU A 220 23.46 12.03 26.19
C LEU A 220 22.56 12.83 27.14
N SER A 221 21.61 12.13 27.77
CA SER A 221 20.79 12.71 28.85
C SER A 221 21.62 13.02 30.12
N PRO A 222 21.14 13.88 31.04
CA PRO A 222 21.88 14.23 32.25
C PRO A 222 22.28 13.02 33.13
N GLU A 223 21.40 12.03 33.26
CA GLU A 223 21.68 10.79 33.99
C GLU A 223 22.80 9.96 33.33
N GLU A 224 22.79 9.89 32.00
CA GLU A 224 23.77 9.14 31.20
C GLU A 224 25.14 9.82 31.24
N LYS A 225 25.19 11.15 31.15
CA LYS A 225 26.41 11.96 31.33
C LYS A 225 27.05 11.69 32.69
N SER A 226 26.26 11.69 33.77
CA SER A 226 26.75 11.40 35.12
C SER A 226 27.40 10.02 35.22
N LYS A 227 26.80 9.00 34.60
CA LYS A 227 27.35 7.63 34.59
C LYS A 227 28.67 7.56 33.82
N VAL A 228 28.71 8.10 32.61
CA VAL A 228 29.93 8.13 31.78
C VAL A 228 31.05 8.86 32.50
N PHE A 229 30.76 10.02 33.10
CA PHE A 229 31.74 10.78 33.86
C PHE A 229 32.30 9.99 35.05
N LYS A 230 31.44 9.37 35.88
CA LYS A 230 31.87 8.52 37.00
C LYS A 230 32.75 7.36 36.57
N THR A 231 32.52 6.79 35.39
CA THR A 231 33.31 5.66 34.88
C THR A 231 34.63 6.08 34.22
N ILE A 232 34.70 7.27 33.61
CA ILE A 232 35.90 7.74 32.89
C ILE A 232 36.90 8.46 33.78
N VAL A 233 36.46 9.25 34.76
CA VAL A 233 37.36 10.01 35.65
C VAL A 233 38.44 9.12 36.30
N PRO A 234 38.15 7.90 36.78
CA PRO A 234 39.18 7.00 37.32
C PRO A 234 40.20 6.51 36.26
N LEU A 235 39.82 6.46 34.98
CA LEU A 235 40.67 6.00 33.88
C LEU A 235 41.62 7.08 33.36
N ILE A 236 41.31 8.36 33.60
CA ILE A 236 42.14 9.51 33.22
C ILE A 236 43.14 9.87 34.32
N LYS A 237 42.82 9.61 35.59
CA LYS A 237 43.70 9.87 36.74
C LYS A 237 44.83 8.85 36.95
N ARG A 238 45.00 7.88 36.04
CA ARG A 238 46.14 6.94 35.98
C ARG A 238 46.92 7.13 34.69
#